data_AF-A0A0F9KRP7-F1
#
_entry.id   AF-A0A0F9KRP7-F1
#
_cell.length_a   1.000
_cell.length_b   1.000
_cell.length_c   1.000
_cell.angle_alpha   90.00
_cell.angle_beta   90.00
_cell.angle_gamma   90.00
#
_symmetry.space_group_name_H-M   'P 1'
#
loop_
_entity.id
_entity.type
_entity.pdbx_description
1 polymer ?
#
loop_
_entity_poly.entity_id
_entity_poly.type
_entity_poly.pdbx_seq_one_letter_code
_entity_poly.pdbx_strand_id
1 'polypeptide(L)'
;MIFIGLGASATAMGQALLRWRYELNLVGGGIIIVFGLFMIGAARVSVMERDFRFNLNIPGGQPAASYVLSLAFGFGWTPCIGPILGASLTASAASATMGEGVMLLAVYSAGLGIPFLIVAGFTDQIAGRLRAIGRIGRRLHQIAGVVMILMGVAMMTGQLSALSYWMLDTFPVLGRIGQQLMRFYERHLLPGLTHLAMRQDQLLPYRRRAVSGAKGRVLEIGIGSGLNLALYPEAVRQVVGVDPSPELLRRAAQASQGLTPTTEMIEGVAEALPLEDRSVDCVVATWTLCSVSEPEKVLAEIRRVLKPDGVFRFVEHGTAPEPGVQRWQRWLTPAWKRCA
;
A
#
# COMPACT_ATOMS: atom_id res chain seq x y z
N MET A 1 -10.10 -17.81 0.19
CA MET A 1 -9.64 -18.92 -0.68
C MET A 1 -9.31 -18.44 -2.10
N ILE A 2 -10.23 -17.79 -2.83
CA ILE A 2 -10.00 -17.33 -4.23
C ILE A 2 -8.87 -16.28 -4.32
N PHE A 3 -8.85 -15.29 -3.42
CA PHE A 3 -7.83 -14.23 -3.43
C PHE A 3 -6.41 -14.71 -3.04
N ILE A 4 -6.26 -15.61 -2.07
CA ILE A 4 -4.95 -16.19 -1.71
C ILE A 4 -4.52 -17.23 -2.74
N GLY A 5 -5.46 -17.97 -3.33
CA GLY A 5 -5.18 -18.83 -4.49
C GLY A 5 -4.67 -18.03 -5.68
N LEU A 6 -5.31 -16.89 -6.00
CA LEU A 6 -4.87 -15.96 -7.04
C LEU A 6 -3.53 -15.30 -6.70
N GLY A 7 -3.32 -14.90 -5.45
CA GLY A 7 -2.07 -14.28 -4.98
C GLY A 7 -0.89 -15.25 -4.99
N ALA A 8 -1.05 -16.45 -4.42
CA ALA A 8 -0.02 -17.49 -4.43
C ALA A 8 0.26 -17.99 -5.86
N SER A 9 -0.77 -18.10 -6.70
CA SER A 9 -0.59 -18.38 -8.14
C SER A 9 0.13 -17.23 -8.82
N ALA A 10 -0.18 -15.97 -8.53
CA ALA A 10 0.52 -14.81 -9.10
C ALA A 10 1.98 -14.72 -8.65
N THR A 11 2.31 -15.09 -7.40
CA THR A 11 3.69 -15.12 -6.91
C THR A 11 4.48 -16.29 -7.49
N ALA A 12 3.89 -17.49 -7.55
CA ALA A 12 4.52 -18.67 -8.16
C ALA A 12 4.69 -18.50 -9.67
N MET A 13 3.66 -17.97 -10.35
CA MET A 13 3.70 -17.60 -11.76
C MET A 13 4.72 -16.48 -11.97
N GLY A 14 4.80 -15.48 -11.08
CA GLY A 14 5.76 -14.39 -11.14
C GLY A 14 7.21 -14.86 -11.06
N GLN A 15 7.53 -15.81 -10.17
CA GLN A 15 8.87 -16.39 -10.08
C GLN A 15 9.21 -17.28 -11.29
N ALA A 16 8.23 -18.03 -11.83
CA ALA A 16 8.39 -18.77 -13.07
C ALA A 16 8.58 -17.83 -14.29
N LEU A 17 7.81 -16.74 -14.35
CA LEU A 17 7.88 -15.65 -15.34
C LEU A 17 9.26 -14.98 -15.34
N LEU A 18 9.89 -14.80 -14.16
CA LEU A 18 11.23 -14.23 -14.06
C LEU A 18 12.31 -15.12 -14.70
N ARG A 19 12.15 -16.44 -14.65
CA ARG A 19 13.08 -17.40 -15.31
C ARG A 19 12.95 -17.38 -16.84
N TRP A 20 11.76 -17.08 -17.35
CA TRP A 20 11.45 -16.97 -18.79
C TRP A 20 11.37 -15.52 -19.27
N ARG A 21 11.79 -14.54 -18.45
CA ARG A 21 11.63 -13.11 -18.71
C ARG A 21 12.30 -12.68 -20.01
N TYR A 22 13.41 -13.32 -20.37
CA TYR A 22 14.10 -13.07 -21.64
C TYR A 22 13.22 -13.49 -22.83
N GLU A 23 12.71 -14.72 -22.83
CA GLU A 23 11.82 -15.25 -23.87
C GLU A 23 10.51 -14.47 -23.97
N LEU A 24 9.93 -14.10 -22.83
CA LEU A 24 8.69 -13.33 -22.78
C LEU A 24 8.87 -11.88 -23.22
N ASN A 25 10.00 -11.25 -22.91
CA ASN A 25 10.33 -9.93 -23.43
C ASN A 25 10.57 -9.97 -24.94
N LEU A 26 11.18 -11.05 -25.45
CA LEU A 26 11.40 -11.26 -26.87
C LEU A 26 10.06 -11.43 -27.63
N VAL A 27 9.18 -12.30 -27.13
CA VAL A 27 7.85 -12.54 -27.69
C VAL A 27 6.97 -11.29 -27.56
N GLY A 28 6.96 -10.63 -26.40
CA GLY A 28 6.19 -9.42 -26.14
C GLY A 28 6.65 -8.24 -27.02
N GLY A 29 7.96 -8.04 -27.16
CA GLY A 29 8.53 -7.04 -28.07
C GLY A 29 8.19 -7.33 -29.54
N GLY A 30 8.26 -8.59 -29.97
CA GLY A 30 7.85 -9.01 -31.31
C GLY A 30 6.38 -8.71 -31.61
N ILE A 31 5.47 -9.00 -30.68
CA ILE A 31 4.04 -8.68 -30.81
C ILE A 31 3.82 -7.16 -30.94
N ILE A 32 4.47 -6.34 -30.10
CA ILE A 32 4.37 -4.87 -30.17
C ILE A 32 4.87 -4.34 -31.53
N ILE A 33 5.99 -4.87 -32.04
CA ILE A 33 6.55 -4.48 -33.34
C ILE A 33 5.56 -4.80 -34.47
N VAL A 34 4.94 -5.99 -34.44
CA VAL A 34 3.91 -6.38 -35.41
C VAL A 34 2.71 -5.43 -35.35
N PHE A 35 2.19 -5.11 -34.17
CA PHE A 35 1.11 -4.12 -34.01
C PHE A 35 1.50 -2.70 -34.46
N GLY A 36 2.74 -2.27 -34.20
CA GLY A 36 3.27 -0.99 -34.67
C GLY A 36 3.39 -0.93 -36.20
N LEU A 37 3.84 -2.00 -36.84
CA LEU A 37 3.90 -2.15 -38.31
C LEU A 37 2.50 -2.11 -38.94
N PHE A 38 1.50 -2.73 -38.29
CA PHE A 38 0.10 -2.61 -38.70
C PHE A 38 -0.40 -1.16 -38.59
N MET A 39 -0.07 -0.44 -37.51
CA MET A 39 -0.50 0.94 -37.28
C MET A 39 0.15 1.96 -38.26
N ILE A 40 1.38 1.71 -38.71
CA ILE A 40 2.06 2.53 -39.75
C ILE A 40 1.50 2.28 -41.16
N GLY A 41 0.79 1.16 -41.35
CA GLY A 41 0.19 0.77 -42.63
C GLY A 41 1.18 0.07 -43.58
N ALA A 42 2.27 -0.49 -43.06
CA ALA A 42 3.29 -1.20 -43.83
C ALA A 42 2.89 -2.66 -44.16
N ALA A 43 2.00 -3.27 -43.37
CA ALA A 43 1.44 -4.59 -43.62
C ALA A 43 0.02 -4.50 -44.21
N ARG A 44 -0.12 -3.96 -45.43
CA ARG A 44 -1.35 -4.13 -46.22
C ARG A 44 -1.41 -5.57 -46.74
N VAL A 45 -1.77 -6.51 -45.87
CA VAL A 45 -2.16 -7.84 -46.31
C VAL A 45 -3.52 -7.69 -47.00
N SER A 46 -3.49 -7.65 -48.33
CA SER A 46 -4.65 -7.59 -49.24
C SER A 46 -5.76 -8.62 -48.95
N VAL A 47 -5.50 -9.62 -48.10
CA VAL A 47 -6.48 -10.60 -47.63
C VAL A 47 -7.51 -10.00 -46.64
N MET A 48 -7.20 -8.87 -45.97
CA MET A 48 -8.09 -8.23 -44.99
C MET A 48 -8.57 -6.83 -45.40
N GLU A 49 -8.44 -6.47 -46.69
CA GLU A 49 -9.26 -5.43 -47.35
C GLU A 49 -10.49 -6.04 -48.04
N ARG A 50 -10.77 -7.34 -47.81
CA ARG A 50 -12.12 -7.86 -48.01
C ARG A 50 -12.97 -7.36 -46.85
N ASP A 51 -13.65 -6.25 -47.13
CA ASP A 51 -14.59 -5.54 -46.27
C ASP A 51 -15.72 -6.50 -45.83
N PHE A 52 -15.48 -7.35 -44.82
CA PHE A 52 -16.55 -7.96 -44.04
C PHE A 52 -17.13 -6.85 -43.15
N ARG A 53 -17.87 -5.95 -43.78
CA ARG A 53 -18.69 -4.94 -43.12
C ARG A 53 -19.80 -5.67 -42.37
N PHE A 54 -19.48 -6.21 -41.21
CA PHE A 54 -20.47 -6.37 -40.16
C PHE A 54 -20.84 -4.97 -39.70
N ASN A 55 -21.80 -4.35 -40.42
CA ASN A 55 -22.58 -3.23 -39.91
C ASN A 55 -23.42 -3.73 -38.74
N LEU A 56 -22.77 -4.05 -37.63
CA LEU A 56 -23.40 -4.06 -36.33
C LEU A 56 -23.66 -2.59 -36.02
N ASN A 57 -24.81 -2.12 -36.50
CA ASN A 57 -25.45 -0.87 -36.12
C ASN A 57 -25.82 -0.99 -34.63
N ILE A 58 -24.81 -1.00 -33.77
CA ILE A 58 -24.99 -0.96 -32.33
C ILE A 58 -25.19 0.51 -31.99
N PRO A 59 -26.41 0.94 -31.62
CA PRO A 59 -26.61 2.29 -31.13
C PRO A 59 -25.66 2.52 -29.95
N GLY A 60 -24.91 3.63 -29.99
CA GLY A 60 -23.98 3.99 -28.93
C GLY A 60 -24.68 3.97 -27.57
N GLY A 61 -24.01 3.42 -26.55
CA GLY A 61 -24.54 3.30 -25.19
C GLY A 61 -24.72 1.87 -24.66
N GLN A 62 -24.37 0.83 -25.43
CA GLN A 62 -24.47 -0.55 -24.94
C GLN A 62 -23.25 -0.98 -24.11
N PRO A 63 -23.45 -1.58 -22.91
CA PRO A 63 -22.36 -2.03 -22.01
C PRO A 63 -21.33 -2.96 -22.67
N ALA A 64 -21.77 -3.74 -23.67
CA ALA A 64 -20.91 -4.67 -24.39
C ALA A 64 -19.82 -3.97 -25.21
N ALA A 65 -20.10 -2.81 -25.82
CA ALA A 65 -19.12 -2.06 -26.58
C ALA A 65 -18.02 -1.47 -25.67
N SER A 66 -18.42 -0.95 -24.50
CA SER A 66 -17.48 -0.48 -23.46
C SER A 66 -16.62 -1.62 -22.93
N TYR A 67 -17.19 -2.82 -22.78
CA TYR A 67 -16.45 -4.01 -22.35
C TYR A 67 -15.41 -4.47 -23.38
N VAL A 68 -15.79 -4.56 -24.66
CA VAL A 68 -14.88 -4.94 -25.76
C VAL A 68 -13.76 -3.91 -25.92
N LEU A 69 -14.07 -2.61 -25.83
CA LEU A 69 -13.07 -1.55 -25.88
C LEU A 69 -12.10 -1.62 -24.69
N SER A 70 -12.61 -1.90 -23.50
CA SER A 70 -11.80 -2.09 -22.29
C SER A 70 -10.87 -3.30 -22.39
N LEU A 71 -11.34 -4.40 -23.00
CA LEU A 71 -10.51 -5.57 -23.27
C LEU A 71 -9.42 -5.27 -24.31
N ALA A 72 -9.76 -4.58 -25.41
CA ALA A 72 -8.79 -4.24 -26.45
C ALA A 72 -7.67 -3.32 -25.91
N PHE A 73 -8.05 -2.29 -25.13
CA PHE A 73 -7.09 -1.44 -24.42
C PHE A 73 -6.30 -2.27 -23.38
N GLY A 74 -7.03 -3.14 -22.68
CA GLY A 74 -6.64 -4.20 -21.76
C GLY A 74 -5.46 -5.07 -22.21
N PHE A 75 -5.44 -5.45 -23.48
CA PHE A 75 -4.39 -6.28 -24.07
C PHE A 75 -3.27 -5.46 -24.71
N GLY A 76 -3.58 -4.26 -25.24
CA GLY A 76 -2.61 -3.40 -25.92
C GLY A 76 -1.53 -2.84 -25.01
N TRP A 77 -1.87 -2.53 -23.75
CA TRP A 77 -0.92 -1.99 -22.77
C TRP A 77 -0.15 -3.08 -21.98
N THR A 78 -0.56 -4.35 -22.03
CA THR A 78 0.02 -5.45 -21.23
C THR A 78 1.50 -5.70 -21.51
N PRO A 79 1.97 -5.73 -22.78
CA PRO A 79 3.37 -6.04 -23.03
C PRO A 79 4.31 -4.87 -22.63
N CYS A 80 3.82 -3.61 -22.63
CA CYS A 80 4.61 -2.43 -22.26
C CYS A 80 4.62 -2.15 -20.75
N ILE A 81 3.48 -2.37 -20.08
CA ILE A 81 3.30 -2.12 -18.65
C ILE A 81 3.65 -3.36 -17.81
N GLY A 82 3.50 -4.55 -18.38
CA GLY A 82 3.71 -5.84 -17.71
C GLY A 82 5.08 -5.98 -17.05
N PRO A 83 6.21 -5.57 -17.68
CA PRO A 83 7.52 -5.61 -17.03
C PRO A 83 7.66 -4.64 -15.86
N ILE A 84 7.05 -3.46 -15.95
CA ILE A 84 7.06 -2.45 -14.88
C ILE A 84 6.18 -2.91 -13.73
N LEU A 85 4.95 -3.36 -14.00
CA LEU A 85 4.08 -3.95 -12.99
C LEU A 85 4.69 -5.21 -12.38
N GLY A 86 5.35 -6.06 -13.18
CA GLY A 86 6.07 -7.23 -12.70
C GLY A 86 7.24 -6.86 -11.78
N ALA A 87 7.99 -5.80 -12.11
CA ALA A 87 9.04 -5.26 -11.26
C ALA A 87 8.47 -4.63 -9.98
N SER A 88 7.36 -3.89 -10.07
CA SER A 88 6.65 -3.33 -8.91
C SER A 88 6.04 -4.43 -8.03
N LEU A 89 5.50 -5.50 -8.59
CA LEU A 89 4.97 -6.65 -7.87
C LEU A 89 6.11 -7.47 -7.23
N THR A 90 7.25 -7.58 -7.90
CA THR A 90 8.46 -8.22 -7.34
C THR A 90 9.07 -7.38 -6.23
N ALA A 91 9.13 -6.06 -6.41
CA ALA A 91 9.57 -5.12 -5.38
C ALA A 91 8.60 -5.10 -4.20
N SER A 92 7.29 -5.10 -4.44
CA SER A 92 6.24 -5.24 -3.42
C SER A 92 6.28 -6.60 -2.72
N ALA A 93 6.69 -7.66 -3.43
CA ALA A 93 6.91 -8.98 -2.83
C ALA A 93 8.23 -9.07 -2.04
N ALA A 94 9.20 -8.19 -2.33
CA ALA A 94 10.47 -8.09 -1.61
C ALA A 94 10.42 -7.11 -0.43
N SER A 95 9.59 -6.06 -0.52
CA SER A 95 9.25 -5.17 0.58
C SER A 95 8.40 -5.93 1.59
N ALA A 96 8.82 -5.94 2.85
CA ALA A 96 8.19 -6.71 3.92
C ALA A 96 6.85 -6.12 4.42
N THR A 97 6.29 -5.10 3.75
CA THR A 97 5.13 -4.33 4.20
C THR A 97 4.04 -4.28 3.11
N MET A 98 2.89 -4.91 3.36
CA MET A 98 1.75 -4.88 2.43
C MET A 98 1.17 -3.46 2.24
N GLY A 99 1.37 -2.56 3.22
CA GLY A 99 0.92 -1.16 3.16
C GLY A 99 1.60 -0.37 2.04
N GLU A 100 2.91 -0.56 1.85
CA GLU A 100 3.64 0.07 0.74
C GLU A 100 3.18 -0.48 -0.61
N GLY A 101 2.94 -1.80 -0.71
CA GLY A 101 2.43 -2.43 -1.92
C GLY A 101 1.04 -1.92 -2.33
N VAL A 102 0.11 -1.83 -1.38
CA VAL A 102 -1.23 -1.26 -1.62
C VAL A 102 -1.13 0.22 -1.96
N MET A 103 -0.26 0.99 -1.30
CA MET A 103 -0.09 2.40 -1.61
C MET A 103 0.58 2.61 -2.97
N LEU A 104 1.58 1.80 -3.34
CA LEU A 104 2.20 1.81 -4.67
C LEU A 104 1.18 1.50 -5.76
N LEU A 105 0.31 0.50 -5.56
CA LEU A 105 -0.77 0.20 -6.49
C LEU A 105 -1.83 1.32 -6.53
N ALA A 106 -2.15 1.95 -5.40
CA ALA A 106 -3.11 3.05 -5.32
C ALA A 106 -2.58 4.31 -6.01
N VAL A 107 -1.31 4.67 -5.78
CA VAL A 107 -0.62 5.79 -6.42
C VAL A 107 -0.43 5.52 -7.92
N TYR A 108 -0.09 4.28 -8.31
CA TYR A 108 0.00 3.89 -9.71
C TYR A 108 -1.37 4.02 -10.42
N SER A 109 -2.44 3.52 -9.79
CA SER A 109 -3.80 3.60 -10.33
C SER A 109 -4.32 5.05 -10.38
N ALA A 110 -4.02 5.86 -9.35
CA ALA A 110 -4.34 7.28 -9.34
C ALA A 110 -3.54 8.05 -10.41
N GLY A 111 -2.25 7.72 -10.58
CA GLY A 111 -1.38 8.30 -11.59
C GLY A 111 -1.83 8.04 -13.02
N LEU A 112 -2.42 6.88 -13.30
CA LEU A 112 -3.04 6.59 -14.61
C LEU A 112 -4.47 7.12 -14.73
N GLY A 113 -5.25 7.13 -13.63
CA GLY A 113 -6.65 7.54 -13.63
C GLY A 113 -6.87 9.05 -13.72
N ILE A 114 -6.07 9.85 -13.01
CA ILE A 114 -6.22 11.32 -12.97
C ILE A 114 -6.05 11.95 -14.36
N PRO A 115 -5.02 11.64 -15.16
CA PRO A 115 -4.89 12.17 -16.51
C PRO A 115 -6.05 11.76 -17.42
N PHE A 116 -6.54 10.53 -17.29
CA PHE A 116 -7.68 10.04 -18.08
C PHE A 116 -8.98 10.79 -17.75
N LEU A 117 -9.23 11.07 -16.47
CA LEU A 117 -10.39 11.87 -16.04
C LEU A 117 -10.29 13.32 -16.52
N ILE A 118 -9.10 13.91 -16.50
CA ILE A 118 -8.86 15.25 -17.06
C ILE A 118 -9.15 15.23 -18.56
N VAL A 119 -8.60 14.29 -19.33
CA VAL A 119 -8.86 14.20 -20.78
C VAL A 119 -10.35 13.97 -21.06
N ALA A 120 -11.04 13.12 -20.29
CA ALA A 120 -12.48 12.89 -20.41
C ALA A 120 -13.28 14.18 -20.20
N GLY A 121 -12.96 14.98 -19.16
CA GLY A 121 -13.61 16.26 -18.90
C GLY A 121 -13.39 17.32 -19.98
N PHE A 122 -12.26 17.27 -20.70
CA PHE A 122 -11.94 18.19 -21.79
C PHE A 122 -12.30 17.65 -23.19
N THR A 123 -12.91 16.46 -23.29
CA THR A 123 -13.18 15.79 -24.56
C THR A 123 -14.11 16.61 -25.47
N ASP A 124 -15.11 17.30 -24.92
CA ASP A 124 -16.06 18.11 -25.70
C ASP A 124 -15.38 19.33 -26.35
N GLN A 125 -14.43 19.98 -25.66
CA GLN A 125 -13.64 21.08 -26.23
C GLN A 125 -12.61 20.61 -27.26
N ILE A 126 -12.02 19.43 -27.04
CA ILE A 126 -10.99 18.85 -27.90
C ILE A 126 -11.62 18.26 -29.17
N ALA A 127 -12.83 17.69 -29.12
CA ALA A 127 -13.54 17.12 -30.26
C ALA A 127 -13.84 18.17 -31.35
N GLY A 128 -14.18 19.40 -30.95
CA GLY A 128 -14.39 20.52 -31.88
C GLY A 128 -13.12 20.93 -32.63
N ARG A 129 -11.95 20.92 -31.96
CA ARG A 129 -10.63 21.21 -32.56
C ARG A 129 -10.05 20.02 -33.34
N LEU A 130 -10.36 18.78 -32.94
CA LEU A 130 -9.87 17.56 -33.60
C LEU A 130 -10.39 17.41 -35.03
N ARG A 131 -11.62 17.88 -35.34
CA ARG A 131 -12.15 17.87 -36.71
C ARG A 131 -11.31 18.71 -37.68
N ALA A 132 -10.71 19.81 -37.21
CA ALA A 132 -9.79 20.62 -38.01
C ALA A 132 -8.39 19.97 -38.19
N ILE A 133 -8.03 19.05 -37.29
CA ILE A 133 -6.72 18.38 -37.19
C ILE A 133 -6.70 17.03 -37.94
N GLY A 134 -7.79 16.62 -38.58
CA GLY A 134 -7.92 15.32 -39.26
C GLY A 134 -6.79 14.98 -40.26
N ARG A 135 -6.15 15.98 -40.88
CA ARG A 135 -4.97 15.79 -41.75
C ARG A 135 -3.68 15.46 -40.98
N ILE A 136 -3.51 15.96 -39.77
CA ILE A 136 -2.38 15.66 -38.87
C ILE A 136 -2.57 14.31 -38.19
N GLY A 137 -3.82 13.88 -37.96
CA GLY A 137 -4.15 12.59 -37.33
C GLY A 137 -3.47 11.39 -38.00
N ARG A 138 -3.27 11.42 -39.33
CA ARG A 138 -2.54 10.37 -40.06
C ARG A 138 -1.04 10.36 -39.73
N ARG A 139 -0.40 11.54 -39.68
CA ARG A 139 1.02 11.64 -39.28
C ARG A 139 1.20 11.29 -37.80
N LEU A 140 0.25 11.68 -36.96
CA LEU A 140 0.26 11.36 -35.52
C LEU A 140 0.17 9.85 -35.27
N HIS A 141 -0.72 9.14 -35.98
CA HIS A 141 -0.81 7.67 -35.92
C HIS A 141 0.47 6.99 -36.41
N GLN A 142 1.09 7.49 -37.48
CA GLN A 142 2.36 6.97 -37.99
C GLN A 142 3.49 7.18 -36.98
N ILE A 143 3.59 8.37 -36.38
CA ILE A 143 4.59 8.66 -35.34
C ILE A 143 4.37 7.75 -34.13
N ALA A 144 3.12 7.57 -33.67
CA ALA A 144 2.80 6.67 -32.57
C ALA A 144 3.20 5.21 -32.86
N GLY A 145 2.94 4.71 -34.08
CA GLY A 145 3.37 3.38 -34.50
C GLY A 145 4.89 3.24 -34.57
N VAL A 146 5.64 4.27 -35.02
CA VAL A 146 7.11 4.26 -35.04
C VAL A 146 7.67 4.21 -33.63
N VAL A 147 7.11 5.00 -32.72
CA VAL A 147 7.48 5.00 -31.29
C VAL A 147 7.22 3.63 -30.67
N MET A 148 6.09 2.98 -30.98
CA MET A 148 5.80 1.62 -30.49
C MET A 148 6.82 0.60 -31.00
N ILE A 149 7.23 0.66 -32.27
CA ILE A 149 8.27 -0.23 -32.82
C ILE A 149 9.60 -0.02 -32.09
N LEU A 150 10.03 1.24 -31.94
CA LEU A 150 11.27 1.57 -31.23
C LEU A 150 11.25 1.05 -29.78
N MET A 151 10.10 1.17 -29.11
CA MET A 151 9.93 0.66 -27.74
C MET A 151 9.93 -0.87 -27.68
N GLY A 152 9.33 -1.55 -28.68
CA GLY A 152 9.38 -3.02 -28.80
C GLY A 152 10.81 -3.52 -29.04
N VAL A 153 11.61 -2.83 -29.86
CA VAL A 153 13.03 -3.14 -30.07
C VAL A 153 13.84 -2.92 -28.78
N ALA A 154 13.61 -1.82 -28.06
CA ALA A 154 14.25 -1.54 -26.77
C ALA A 154 13.90 -2.57 -25.68
N MET A 155 12.69 -3.15 -25.75
CA MET A 155 12.26 -4.24 -24.88
C MET A 155 12.98 -5.55 -25.19
N MET A 156 13.17 -5.89 -26.48
CA MET A 156 13.94 -7.06 -26.90
C MET A 156 15.42 -6.98 -26.52
N THR A 157 16.00 -5.77 -26.52
CA THR A 157 17.41 -5.56 -26.12
C THR A 157 17.62 -5.46 -24.61
N GLY A 158 16.55 -5.50 -23.81
CA GLY A 158 16.63 -5.41 -22.34
C GLY A 158 17.01 -4.03 -21.80
N GLN A 159 17.09 -3.00 -22.66
CA GLN A 159 17.43 -1.63 -22.27
C GLN A 159 16.31 -0.89 -21.54
N LEU A 160 15.11 -1.48 -21.44
CA LEU A 160 13.97 -0.88 -20.72
C LEU A 160 14.31 -0.53 -19.26
N SER A 161 15.08 -1.38 -18.58
CA SER A 161 15.54 -1.12 -17.21
C SER A 161 16.55 0.03 -17.16
N ALA A 162 17.45 0.14 -18.15
CA ALA A 162 18.41 1.24 -18.24
C ALA A 162 17.70 2.58 -18.52
N LEU A 163 16.64 2.57 -19.34
CA LEU A 163 15.80 3.74 -19.60
C LEU A 163 15.02 4.17 -18.34
N SER A 164 14.47 3.23 -17.57
CA SER A 164 13.80 3.54 -16.29
C SER A 164 14.77 4.15 -15.28
N TYR A 165 15.99 3.60 -15.17
CA TYR A 165 17.05 4.18 -14.33
C TYR A 165 17.47 5.57 -14.81
N TRP A 166 17.68 5.76 -16.11
CA TRP A 166 18.01 7.07 -16.69
C TRP A 166 16.90 8.10 -16.48
N MET A 167 15.63 7.71 -16.55
CA MET A 167 14.48 8.60 -16.32
C MET A 167 14.35 9.00 -14.85
N LEU A 168 14.59 8.07 -13.92
CA LEU A 168 14.63 8.34 -12.47
C LEU A 168 15.80 9.26 -12.10
N ASP A 169 16.95 9.10 -12.76
CA ASP A 169 18.14 9.94 -12.57
C ASP A 169 17.97 11.34 -13.19
N THR A 170 17.32 11.42 -14.34
CA THR A 170 17.02 12.69 -15.04
C THR A 170 15.90 13.48 -14.36
N PHE A 171 14.93 12.79 -13.73
CA PHE A 171 13.79 13.42 -13.04
C PHE A 171 13.66 12.97 -11.57
N PRO A 172 14.62 13.33 -10.69
CA PRO A 172 14.61 12.95 -9.27
C PRO A 172 13.44 13.56 -8.47
N VAL A 173 12.73 14.52 -9.06
CA VAL A 173 11.52 15.13 -8.50
C VAL A 173 10.41 14.09 -8.27
N LEU A 174 10.26 13.10 -9.15
CA LEU A 174 9.22 12.08 -9.00
C LEU A 174 9.45 11.20 -7.76
N GLY A 175 10.71 10.83 -7.48
CA GLY A 175 11.07 10.06 -6.29
C GLY A 175 10.86 10.84 -4.99
N ARG A 176 11.19 12.15 -4.98
CA ARG A 176 10.97 13.02 -3.81
C ARG A 176 9.49 13.20 -3.49
N ILE A 177 8.63 13.35 -4.50
CA ILE A 177 7.18 13.49 -4.30
C ILE A 177 6.61 12.24 -3.63
N GLY A 178 7.03 11.03 -4.06
CA GLY A 178 6.58 9.78 -3.45
C GLY A 178 6.98 9.66 -1.96
N GLN A 179 8.23 9.99 -1.62
CA GLN A 179 8.70 9.96 -0.23
C GLN A 179 8.02 11.03 0.65
N GLN A 180 7.78 12.22 0.11
CA GLN A 180 7.06 13.27 0.83
C GLN A 180 5.60 12.88 1.10
N LEU A 181 4.95 12.21 0.15
CA LEU A 181 3.58 11.73 0.32
C LEU A 181 3.47 10.66 1.42
N MET A 182 4.39 9.67 1.45
CA MET A 182 4.46 8.67 2.52
C MET A 182 4.64 9.31 3.89
N ARG A 183 5.63 10.20 4.03
CA ARG A 183 5.89 10.91 5.29
C ARG A 183 4.71 11.76 5.73
N PHE A 184 3.99 12.36 4.79
CA PHE A 184 2.78 13.12 5.10
C PHE A 184 1.66 12.21 5.62
N TYR A 185 1.43 11.06 4.97
CA TYR A 185 0.44 10.06 5.39
C TYR A 185 0.72 9.53 6.79
N GLU A 186 1.94 9.06 7.06
CA GLU A 186 2.36 8.53 8.37
C GLU A 186 2.24 9.57 9.49
N ARG A 187 2.55 10.84 9.19
CA ARG A 187 2.50 11.91 10.20
C ARG A 187 1.10 12.46 10.46
N HIS A 188 0.24 12.54 9.44
CA HIS A 188 -1.02 13.30 9.55
C HIS A 188 -2.27 12.44 9.41
N LEU A 189 -2.28 11.46 8.50
CA LEU A 189 -3.47 10.64 8.25
C LEU A 189 -3.52 9.40 9.15
N LEU A 190 -2.42 8.65 9.21
CA LEU A 190 -2.36 7.39 9.96
C LEU A 190 -2.74 7.56 11.45
N PRO A 191 -2.25 8.58 12.19
CA PRO A 191 -2.62 8.78 13.59
C PRO A 191 -4.13 9.02 13.80
N GLY A 192 -4.76 9.74 12.87
CA GLY A 192 -6.20 10.00 12.90
C GLY A 192 -7.03 8.74 12.64
N LEU A 193 -6.61 7.94 11.65
CA LEU A 193 -7.26 6.67 11.34
C LEU A 193 -7.10 5.66 12.49
N THR A 194 -5.90 5.54 13.05
CA THR A 194 -5.64 4.67 14.21
C THR A 194 -6.47 5.09 15.42
N HIS A 195 -6.57 6.39 15.71
CA HIS A 195 -7.44 6.88 16.78
C HIS A 195 -8.90 6.49 16.55
N LEU A 196 -9.42 6.69 15.34
CA LEU A 196 -10.81 6.37 15.00
C LEU A 196 -11.10 4.87 15.12
N ALA A 197 -10.19 4.03 14.63
CA ALA A 197 -10.29 2.58 14.72
C ALA A 197 -10.24 2.09 16.18
N MET A 198 -9.36 2.68 17.00
CA MET A 198 -9.11 2.23 18.37
C MET A 198 -10.06 2.82 19.43
N ARG A 199 -10.88 3.81 19.08
CA ARG A 199 -11.89 4.45 19.95
C ARG A 199 -13.22 3.68 20.01
N GLN A 200 -13.36 2.56 19.31
CA GLN A 200 -14.61 1.79 19.30
C GLN A 200 -15.05 1.33 20.71
N ASP A 201 -16.34 1.48 21.03
CA ASP A 201 -16.91 1.12 22.34
C ASP A 201 -16.74 -0.37 22.68
N GLN A 202 -16.67 -1.24 21.66
CA GLN A 202 -16.43 -2.68 21.82
C GLN A 202 -15.07 -2.98 22.49
N LEU A 203 -14.11 -2.07 22.38
CA LEU A 203 -12.77 -2.22 22.96
C LEU A 203 -12.72 -1.77 24.44
N LEU A 204 -13.70 -0.97 24.89
CA LEU A 204 -13.72 -0.36 26.21
C LEU A 204 -13.67 -1.37 27.38
N PRO A 205 -14.40 -2.51 27.36
CA PRO A 205 -14.33 -3.50 28.43
C PRO A 205 -12.93 -4.10 28.59
N TYR A 206 -12.23 -4.32 27.47
CA TYR A 206 -10.88 -4.86 27.45
C TYR A 206 -9.86 -3.84 27.98
N ARG A 207 -9.98 -2.56 27.58
CA ARG A 207 -9.17 -1.47 28.12
C ARG A 207 -9.33 -1.36 29.63
N ARG A 208 -10.58 -1.32 30.12
CA ARG A 208 -10.89 -1.29 31.56
C ARG A 208 -10.24 -2.46 32.30
N ARG A 209 -10.34 -3.68 31.75
CA ARG A 209 -9.72 -4.87 32.36
C ARG A 209 -8.20 -4.75 32.41
N ALA A 210 -7.56 -4.31 31.33
CA ALA A 210 -6.11 -4.15 31.25
C ALA A 210 -5.57 -3.16 32.31
N VAL A 211 -6.28 -2.04 32.55
CA VAL A 211 -5.82 -1.00 33.49
C VAL A 211 -6.33 -1.18 34.94
N SER A 212 -7.41 -1.94 35.16
CA SER A 212 -8.13 -2.00 36.45
C SER A 212 -7.30 -2.32 37.70
N GLY A 213 -6.19 -3.06 37.56
CA GLY A 213 -5.32 -3.41 38.68
C GLY A 213 -3.93 -2.78 38.59
N ALA A 214 -3.76 -1.75 37.75
CA ALA A 214 -2.56 -0.94 37.73
C ALA A 214 -2.48 -0.07 38.99
N LYS A 215 -1.26 0.18 39.48
CA LYS A 215 -1.02 0.97 40.69
C LYS A 215 0.35 1.64 40.63
N GLY A 216 0.54 2.71 41.39
CA GLY A 216 1.85 3.38 41.51
C GLY A 216 2.25 4.12 40.24
N ARG A 217 3.52 3.98 39.83
CA ARG A 217 4.06 4.52 38.59
C ARG A 217 3.88 3.50 37.47
N VAL A 218 3.07 3.85 36.47
CA VAL A 218 2.73 2.99 35.33
C VAL A 218 3.50 3.45 34.10
N LEU A 219 4.08 2.51 33.36
CA LEU A 219 4.53 2.73 31.98
C LEU A 219 3.48 2.18 31.03
N GLU A 220 3.00 3.00 30.10
CA GLU A 220 2.14 2.57 29.00
C GLU A 220 2.93 2.57 27.69
N ILE A 221 3.18 1.36 27.16
CA ILE A 221 3.89 1.17 25.90
C ILE A 221 2.87 1.25 24.77
N GLY A 222 3.11 2.10 23.78
CA GLY A 222 2.17 2.38 22.70
C GLY A 222 0.94 3.12 23.22
N ILE A 223 1.15 4.20 24.00
CA ILE A 223 0.04 4.97 24.60
C ILE A 223 -0.91 5.54 23.55
N GLY A 224 -0.44 5.70 22.30
CA GLY A 224 -1.21 6.23 21.20
C GLY A 224 -1.82 7.58 21.55
N SER A 225 -3.10 7.75 21.26
CA SER A 225 -3.82 9.00 21.58
C SER A 225 -4.31 9.09 23.04
N GLY A 226 -3.84 8.22 23.95
CA GLY A 226 -4.19 8.28 25.37
C GLY A 226 -5.59 7.74 25.73
N LEU A 227 -6.15 6.80 24.96
CA LEU A 227 -7.52 6.29 25.18
C LEU A 227 -7.71 5.55 26.52
N ASN A 228 -6.62 5.11 27.17
CA ASN A 228 -6.67 4.46 28.47
C ASN A 228 -6.58 5.45 29.64
N LEU A 229 -6.17 6.70 29.40
CA LEU A 229 -5.82 7.66 30.45
C LEU A 229 -6.98 7.91 31.43
N ALA A 230 -8.19 8.08 30.91
CA ALA A 230 -9.40 8.29 31.71
C ALA A 230 -9.93 7.02 32.41
N LEU A 231 -9.31 5.86 32.17
CA LEU A 231 -9.72 4.57 32.71
C LEU A 231 -8.82 4.09 33.84
N TYR A 232 -7.68 4.74 34.07
CA TYR A 232 -6.77 4.36 35.15
C TYR A 232 -7.43 4.57 36.52
N PRO A 233 -7.25 3.63 37.46
CA PRO A 233 -7.78 3.79 38.81
C PRO A 233 -6.97 4.83 39.60
N GLU A 234 -7.57 5.41 40.63
CA GLU A 234 -6.92 6.39 41.53
C GLU A 234 -5.65 5.84 42.22
N ALA A 235 -5.49 4.52 42.28
CA ALA A 235 -4.29 3.86 42.80
C ALA A 235 -3.03 4.13 41.93
N VAL A 236 -3.21 4.57 40.68
CA VAL A 236 -2.12 5.03 39.81
C VAL A 236 -1.81 6.48 40.16
N ARG A 237 -0.52 6.77 40.38
CA ARG A 237 -0.04 8.12 40.72
C ARG A 237 0.51 8.86 39.50
N GLN A 238 1.16 8.12 38.61
CA GLN A 238 1.79 8.66 37.40
C GLN A 238 1.69 7.63 36.27
N VAL A 239 1.39 8.09 35.06
CA VAL A 239 1.49 7.32 33.81
C VAL A 239 2.58 7.93 32.93
N VAL A 240 3.60 7.15 32.62
CA VAL A 240 4.60 7.46 31.60
C VAL A 240 4.15 6.79 30.31
N GLY A 241 3.79 7.56 29.29
CA GLY A 241 3.38 7.07 27.99
C GLY A 241 4.53 7.12 27.00
N VAL A 242 4.81 6.00 26.34
CA VAL A 242 5.81 5.91 25.27
C VAL A 242 5.13 5.58 23.95
N ASP A 243 5.40 6.34 22.90
CA ASP A 243 4.92 6.09 21.54
C ASP A 243 5.91 6.68 20.51
N PRO A 244 6.15 6.02 19.37
CA PRO A 244 7.02 6.56 18.33
C PRO A 244 6.42 7.73 17.55
N SER A 245 5.11 8.00 17.67
CA SER A 245 4.43 9.06 16.93
C SER A 245 4.27 10.34 17.76
N PRO A 246 4.97 11.45 17.42
CA PRO A 246 4.82 12.72 18.12
C PRO A 246 3.40 13.28 18.08
N GLU A 247 2.65 13.03 17.01
CA GLU A 247 1.27 13.48 16.86
C GLU A 247 0.31 12.71 17.79
N LEU A 248 0.54 11.41 18.00
CA LEU A 248 -0.23 10.64 18.97
C LEU A 248 0.07 11.10 20.41
N LEU A 249 1.35 11.29 20.74
CA LEU A 249 1.76 11.83 22.05
C LEU A 249 1.15 13.21 22.32
N ARG A 250 1.11 14.09 21.31
CA ARG A 250 0.46 15.40 21.42
C ARG A 250 -1.02 15.26 21.77
N ARG A 251 -1.73 14.32 21.14
CA ARG A 251 -3.14 14.02 21.45
C ARG A 251 -3.32 13.41 22.83
N ALA A 252 -2.44 12.50 23.24
CA ALA A 252 -2.46 11.92 24.58
C ALA A 252 -2.24 12.99 25.66
N ALA A 253 -1.27 13.89 25.45
CA ALA A 253 -1.02 15.02 26.34
C ALA A 253 -2.21 15.99 26.42
N GLN A 254 -2.94 16.19 25.32
CA GLN A 254 -4.19 16.97 25.34
C GLN A 254 -5.30 16.25 26.09
N ALA A 255 -5.45 14.94 25.86
CA ALA A 255 -6.45 14.11 26.53
C ALA A 255 -6.19 13.94 28.04
N SER A 256 -4.94 14.11 28.48
CA SER A 256 -4.56 14.01 29.90
C SER A 256 -4.82 15.28 30.70
N GLN A 257 -5.13 16.41 30.07
CA GLN A 257 -5.32 17.68 30.76
C GLN A 257 -6.49 17.60 31.74
N GLY A 258 -6.20 17.86 33.03
CA GLY A 258 -7.21 17.80 34.09
C GLY A 258 -7.57 16.39 34.56
N LEU A 259 -6.90 15.35 34.06
CA LEU A 259 -7.02 13.99 34.58
C LEU A 259 -6.04 13.74 35.73
N THR A 260 -6.42 12.84 36.61
CA THR A 260 -5.51 12.13 37.52
C THR A 260 -5.50 10.68 37.08
N PRO A 261 -4.34 9.99 36.96
CA PRO A 261 -2.98 10.34 37.42
C PRO A 261 -2.24 11.42 36.62
N THR A 262 -1.09 11.91 37.14
CA THR A 262 -0.18 12.77 36.36
C THR A 262 0.39 12.00 35.17
N THR A 263 0.69 12.72 34.08
CA THR A 263 1.14 12.08 32.84
C THR A 263 2.44 12.67 32.32
N GLU A 264 3.28 11.82 31.77
CA GLU A 264 4.53 12.17 31.09
C GLU A 264 4.53 11.46 29.73
N MET A 265 4.82 12.18 28.65
CA MET A 265 4.82 11.65 27.29
C MET A 265 6.25 11.65 26.75
N ILE A 266 6.74 10.48 26.35
CA ILE A 266 8.11 10.32 25.85
C ILE A 266 8.06 9.71 24.45
N GLU A 267 8.69 10.38 23.49
CA GLU A 267 8.91 9.81 22.16
C GLU A 267 9.95 8.69 22.26
N GLY A 268 9.58 7.48 21.83
CA GLY A 268 10.45 6.32 21.95
C GLY A 268 9.84 5.06 21.33
N VAL A 269 10.68 4.04 21.18
CA VAL A 269 10.29 2.72 20.67
C VAL A 269 10.24 1.71 21.82
N ALA A 270 9.40 0.69 21.68
CA ALA A 270 9.21 -0.32 22.73
C ALA A 270 10.44 -1.22 22.92
N GLU A 271 11.26 -1.37 21.88
CA GLU A 271 12.47 -2.17 21.85
C GLU A 271 13.64 -1.56 22.64
N ALA A 272 13.55 -0.27 22.98
CA ALA A 272 14.55 0.46 23.75
C ALA A 272 13.85 1.54 24.59
N LEU A 273 13.37 1.14 25.78
CA LEU A 273 12.55 2.01 26.61
C LEU A 273 13.43 3.09 27.27
N PRO A 274 13.07 4.37 27.15
CA PRO A 274 13.83 5.50 27.71
C PRO A 274 13.57 5.67 29.22
N LEU A 275 13.63 4.58 29.97
CA LEU A 275 13.42 4.52 31.41
C LEU A 275 14.56 3.77 32.10
N GLU A 276 14.84 4.13 33.34
CA GLU A 276 15.80 3.46 34.21
C GLU A 276 15.33 2.06 34.60
N ASP A 277 16.29 1.20 34.99
CA ASP A 277 16.02 -0.14 35.51
C ASP A 277 15.16 -0.07 36.78
N ARG A 278 14.20 -1.00 36.91
CA ARG A 278 13.35 -1.17 38.11
C ARG A 278 12.69 0.14 38.57
N SER A 279 12.27 0.98 37.63
CA SER A 279 11.75 2.32 37.91
C SER A 279 10.22 2.38 37.98
N VAL A 280 9.50 1.37 37.46
CA VAL A 280 8.03 1.36 37.39
C VAL A 280 7.38 0.20 38.15
N ASP A 281 6.20 0.46 38.71
CA ASP A 281 5.42 -0.51 39.49
C ASP A 281 4.52 -1.39 38.59
N CYS A 282 4.15 -0.87 37.42
CA CYS A 282 3.28 -1.56 36.48
C CYS A 282 3.62 -1.16 35.04
N VAL A 283 3.58 -2.12 34.13
CA VAL A 283 3.65 -1.86 32.69
C VAL A 283 2.33 -2.27 32.06
N VAL A 284 1.78 -1.42 31.19
CA VAL A 284 0.56 -1.65 30.43
C VAL A 284 0.88 -1.62 28.94
N ALA A 285 0.39 -2.62 28.20
CA ALA A 285 0.40 -2.63 26.74
C ALA A 285 -1.00 -2.98 26.21
N THR A 286 -1.57 -2.14 25.35
CA THR A 286 -2.89 -2.40 24.74
C THR A 286 -2.81 -2.36 23.23
N TRP A 287 -2.84 -3.53 22.60
CA TRP A 287 -2.72 -3.71 21.16
C TRP A 287 -1.47 -3.06 20.56
N THR A 288 -0.34 -3.24 21.24
CA THR A 288 0.94 -2.63 20.87
C THR A 288 1.96 -3.69 20.48
N LEU A 289 2.03 -4.80 21.22
CA LEU A 289 2.99 -5.87 20.94
C LEU A 289 2.75 -6.57 19.59
N CYS A 290 1.56 -6.39 19.00
CA CYS A 290 1.30 -6.88 17.65
C CYS A 290 1.95 -6.06 16.52
N SER A 291 2.50 -4.88 16.82
CA SER A 291 3.06 -3.93 15.84
C SER A 291 4.55 -3.65 16.07
N VAL A 292 5.18 -4.35 17.02
CA VAL A 292 6.62 -4.24 17.29
C VAL A 292 7.39 -5.26 16.47
N SER A 293 8.59 -4.91 16.04
CA SER A 293 9.40 -5.78 15.18
C SER A 293 9.99 -6.95 15.97
N GLU A 294 10.36 -6.70 17.22
CA GLU A 294 11.12 -7.64 18.05
C GLU A 294 10.47 -7.81 19.43
N PRO A 295 9.36 -8.54 19.54
CA PRO A 295 8.60 -8.66 20.79
C PRO A 295 9.41 -9.26 21.94
N GLU A 296 10.37 -10.14 21.66
CA GLU A 296 11.27 -10.68 22.69
C GLU A 296 12.16 -9.60 23.33
N LYS A 297 12.67 -8.65 22.52
CA LYS A 297 13.42 -7.49 23.04
C LYS A 297 12.53 -6.58 23.87
N VAL A 298 11.30 -6.34 23.41
CA VAL A 298 10.32 -5.56 24.18
C VAL A 298 10.02 -6.22 25.53
N LEU A 299 9.84 -7.54 25.58
CA LEU A 299 9.64 -8.26 26.84
C LEU A 299 10.86 -8.18 27.77
N ALA A 300 12.08 -8.19 27.22
CA ALA A 300 13.30 -7.99 27.99
C ALA A 300 13.36 -6.57 28.59
N GLU A 301 13.02 -5.55 27.80
CA GLU A 301 12.92 -4.16 28.25
C GLU A 301 11.84 -3.98 29.32
N ILE A 302 10.66 -4.58 29.14
CA ILE A 302 9.59 -4.60 30.15
C ILE A 302 10.11 -5.18 31.46
N ARG A 303 10.82 -6.32 31.40
CA ARG A 303 11.42 -6.93 32.59
C ARG A 303 12.50 -6.05 33.23
N ARG A 304 13.28 -5.32 32.43
CA ARG A 304 14.33 -4.41 32.91
C ARG A 304 13.74 -3.23 33.70
N VAL A 305 12.70 -2.58 33.16
CA VAL A 305 12.11 -1.38 33.78
C VAL A 305 11.19 -1.71 34.96
N LEU A 306 10.60 -2.90 35.01
CA LEU A 306 9.76 -3.33 36.13
C LEU A 306 10.55 -3.52 37.42
N LYS A 307 9.99 -3.02 38.53
CA LYS A 307 10.44 -3.38 39.87
C LYS A 307 10.29 -4.88 40.14
N PRO A 308 10.98 -5.46 41.15
CA PRO A 308 10.88 -6.88 41.48
C PRO A 308 9.45 -7.41 41.68
N ASP A 309 8.58 -6.61 42.32
CA ASP A 309 7.16 -6.92 42.54
C ASP A 309 6.23 -6.23 41.52
N GLY A 310 6.82 -5.74 40.42
CA GLY A 310 6.11 -5.03 39.37
C GLY A 310 5.24 -5.98 38.55
N VAL A 311 4.13 -5.45 38.03
CA VAL A 311 3.17 -6.24 37.26
C VAL A 311 3.13 -5.79 35.80
N PHE A 312 3.26 -6.74 34.88
CA PHE A 312 2.95 -6.50 33.47
C PHE A 312 1.49 -6.86 33.19
N ARG A 313 0.74 -5.91 32.62
CA ARG A 313 -0.66 -6.09 32.20
C ARG A 313 -0.75 -5.81 30.71
N PHE A 314 -1.44 -6.67 29.98
CA PHE A 314 -1.60 -6.46 28.56
C PHE A 314 -2.96 -6.93 28.05
N VAL A 315 -3.37 -6.33 26.95
CA VAL A 315 -4.38 -6.90 26.06
C VAL A 315 -3.83 -6.82 24.65
N GLU A 316 -3.80 -7.97 23.99
CA GLU A 316 -3.26 -8.10 22.64
C GLU A 316 -4.19 -8.94 21.79
N HIS A 317 -3.99 -8.90 20.48
CA HIS A 317 -4.66 -9.80 19.56
C HIS A 317 -4.16 -11.23 19.80
N GLY A 318 -4.98 -12.03 20.49
CA GLY A 318 -4.73 -13.43 20.76
C GLY A 318 -5.35 -14.36 19.72
N THR A 319 -5.02 -15.65 19.85
CA THR A 319 -5.74 -16.69 19.12
C THR A 319 -7.14 -16.85 19.71
N ALA A 320 -8.15 -16.86 18.85
CA ALA A 320 -9.55 -17.02 19.18
C ALA A 320 -9.81 -18.44 19.73
N PRO A 321 -10.68 -18.58 20.74
CA PRO A 321 -11.04 -19.88 21.29
C PRO A 321 -11.92 -20.71 20.35
N GLU A 322 -12.66 -20.08 19.43
CA GLU A 322 -13.54 -20.76 18.50
C GLU A 322 -12.73 -21.43 17.37
N PRO A 323 -12.85 -22.76 17.17
CA PRO A 323 -12.06 -23.47 16.16
C PRO A 323 -12.22 -22.92 14.74
N GLY A 324 -13.42 -22.41 14.41
CA GLY A 324 -13.69 -21.75 13.13
C GLY A 324 -12.92 -20.44 12.97
N VAL A 325 -12.93 -19.59 13.99
CA VAL A 325 -12.23 -18.28 13.98
C VAL A 325 -10.73 -18.47 14.06
N GLN A 326 -10.25 -19.42 14.86
CA GLN A 326 -8.84 -19.81 14.91
C GLN A 326 -8.32 -20.26 13.53
N ARG A 327 -9.14 -20.98 12.76
CA ARG A 327 -8.79 -21.40 11.40
C ARG A 327 -8.66 -20.20 10.45
N TRP A 328 -9.55 -19.22 10.58
CA TRP A 328 -9.45 -17.94 9.88
C TRP A 328 -8.22 -17.13 10.32
N GLN A 329 -7.94 -17.04 11.61
CA GLN A 329 -6.76 -16.36 12.12
C GLN A 329 -5.49 -17.04 11.63
N ARG A 330 -5.30 -18.36 11.78
CA ARG A 330 -4.11 -19.05 11.24
C ARG A 330 -3.91 -18.85 9.74
N TRP A 331 -4.99 -18.64 9.00
CA TRP A 331 -4.96 -18.35 7.57
C TRP A 331 -4.63 -16.88 7.27
N LEU A 332 -5.13 -15.94 8.08
CA LEU A 332 -4.91 -14.50 7.94
C LEU A 332 -3.59 -14.02 8.58
N THR A 333 -3.16 -14.61 9.70
CA THR A 333 -2.00 -14.22 10.50
C THR A 333 -0.70 -14.19 9.70
N PRO A 334 -0.40 -15.12 8.78
CA PRO A 334 0.80 -15.03 7.93
C PRO A 334 0.79 -13.81 7.00
N ALA A 335 -0.39 -13.38 6.55
CA ALA A 335 -0.54 -12.14 5.80
C ALA A 335 -0.48 -10.93 6.74
N TRP A 336 -1.18 -10.97 7.88
CA TRP A 336 -1.23 -9.88 8.87
C TRP A 336 0.13 -9.58 9.51
N LYS A 337 0.94 -10.61 9.82
CA LYS A 337 2.33 -10.47 10.29
C LYS A 337 3.30 -9.89 9.24
N ARG A 338 2.88 -9.80 7.96
CA ARG A 338 3.61 -9.10 6.89
C ARG A 338 3.05 -7.69 6.65
N CYS A 339 2.06 -7.28 7.43
CA CYS A 339 1.40 -5.97 7.32
C CYS A 339 1.66 -5.09 8.56
N ALA A 340 1.72 -5.70 9.75
CA ALA A 340 2.04 -5.08 11.04
C ALA A 340 3.55 -5.15 11.29
#